data_AF-A0A420X160-F1
#
_entry.id   AF-A0A420X160-F1
#
_cell.length_a   1.000
_cell.length_b   1.000
_cell.length_c   1.000
_cell.angle_alpha   90.00
_cell.angle_beta   90.00
_cell.angle_gamma   90.00
#
_symmetry.space_group_name_H-M   'P 1'
#
loop_
_entity.id
_entity.type
_entity.pdbx_description
1 polymer ?
#
loop_
_entity_poly.entity_id
_entity_poly.type
_entity_poly.pdbx_seq_one_letter_code
_entity_poly.pdbx_strand_id
1 'polypeptide(L)'
;METRESQPQQQTESLLQIEIRDTAHIATVVDTLSDATHTLTITLPATSLAYPASIRQIEPERNLLTLSLLDAQALDADALDLTDLTLCAETIRETLQFDTFEITDCQRDHDTLAIHCRFPGRLRTSSKRRSVRLPFIRGMQARVRVRVFADQPALEARIRNLSAGGCLLEVPLRYSAAFRLDEWLPEISITFPNRQNLTTTGRIRHVHPAGRSHFAAVGIAFGDMATEEQAQLMHFVNEVEREAAYRAGEGGRMAWPSPLFASDEPGYRRNAHQRDRKPRGSTTPMVTAVHEIARQLHVTQLALQNQQPIPCEALRRSTTQLLQLLQKNRQVFLYALCCLQEEPQWIQHSLTVAGHLADLMMAEPEHAERVGEAVMAALLHDMGKALLISEELTTLEGPLTAQQKVYLKGHVEVMLDALASVTWLDAGIRHEVIGCINERLDGTGYPAGFTAGDLTPVARMAAVIDAIDAMRRPRGDRQACTAIEAYRFLYNRPARFDKWWVTRYIQRHGFYPIGSLVKFSRGFLAWVLELDQHGQPERIRVVLNTARNRMTMDDVLGRVDFAQLGRLEGLAQPEQYGLSPY
;
A
#
# COMPACT_ATOMS: atom_id res chain seq x y z
N MET A 1 -34.46 33.88 -19.69
CA MET A 1 -34.70 32.61 -18.96
C MET A 1 -33.37 32.22 -18.36
N GLU A 2 -33.17 32.62 -17.11
CA GLU A 2 -31.98 32.36 -16.32
C GLU A 2 -31.96 30.88 -15.91
N THR A 3 -30.84 30.20 -16.09
CA THR A 3 -30.60 28.88 -15.49
C THR A 3 -29.39 28.97 -14.58
N ARG A 4 -29.71 28.76 -13.29
CA ARG A 4 -28.87 28.85 -12.10
C ARG A 4 -27.61 27.99 -12.20
N GLU A 5 -26.46 28.62 -11.96
CA GLU A 5 -25.24 27.95 -11.52
C GLU A 5 -25.41 27.49 -10.07
N SER A 6 -25.44 26.19 -9.85
CA SER A 6 -25.41 25.57 -8.53
C SER A 6 -23.96 25.37 -8.09
N GLN A 7 -23.50 26.23 -7.18
CA GLN A 7 -22.26 26.03 -6.42
C GLN A 7 -22.35 24.75 -5.56
N PRO A 8 -21.25 24.00 -5.38
CA PRO A 8 -21.25 22.85 -4.49
C PRO A 8 -21.35 23.32 -3.04
N GLN A 9 -22.46 22.96 -2.38
CA GLN A 9 -22.61 23.10 -0.93
C GLN A 9 -21.46 22.36 -0.24
N GLN A 10 -20.53 23.11 0.34
CA GLN A 10 -19.67 22.62 1.40
C GLN A 10 -20.59 22.15 2.53
N GLN A 11 -20.74 20.83 2.68
CA GLN A 11 -21.30 20.25 3.90
C GLN A 11 -20.32 20.54 5.03
N THR A 12 -20.58 21.64 5.74
CA THR A 12 -19.94 21.95 7.01
C THR A 12 -20.28 20.81 7.98
N GLU A 13 -19.29 19.97 8.30
CA GLU A 13 -19.39 19.00 9.39
C GLU A 13 -19.84 19.76 10.65
N SER A 14 -21.06 19.49 11.14
CA SER A 14 -21.55 20.15 12.35
C SER A 14 -20.77 19.60 13.54
N LEU A 15 -19.73 20.33 13.96
CA LEU A 15 -19.07 20.15 15.24
C LEU A 15 -20.15 20.21 16.33
N LEU A 16 -20.25 19.18 17.17
CA LEU A 16 -21.11 19.22 18.36
C LEU A 16 -20.69 20.42 19.21
N GLN A 17 -21.51 21.47 19.20
CA GLN A 17 -21.34 22.65 20.06
C GLN A 17 -22.04 22.37 21.38
N ILE A 18 -21.28 22.35 22.48
CA ILE A 18 -21.86 22.30 23.82
C ILE A 18 -21.95 23.75 24.31
N GLU A 19 -23.15 24.17 24.71
CA GLU A 19 -23.41 25.50 25.27
C GLU A 19 -23.44 25.42 26.79
N ILE A 20 -22.62 26.24 27.45
CA ILE A 20 -22.53 26.36 28.90
C ILE A 20 -22.97 27.78 29.30
N ARG A 21 -23.87 27.87 30.28
CA ARG A 21 -24.42 29.12 30.82
C ARG A 21 -24.19 29.31 32.33
N ASP A 22 -23.43 28.42 32.95
CA ASP A 22 -23.11 28.49 34.37
C ASP A 22 -21.96 29.49 34.60
N THR A 23 -22.28 30.63 35.23
CA THR A 23 -21.34 31.72 35.48
C THR A 23 -20.14 31.29 36.34
N ALA A 24 -20.33 30.40 37.33
CA ALA A 24 -19.24 29.92 38.17
C ALA A 24 -18.28 29.01 37.40
N HIS A 25 -18.85 28.18 36.52
CA HIS A 25 -18.05 27.34 35.62
C HIS A 25 -17.30 28.17 34.57
N ILE A 26 -17.95 29.19 33.99
CA ILE A 26 -17.31 30.10 33.02
C ILE A 26 -16.15 30.86 33.66
N ALA A 27 -16.31 31.34 34.90
CA ALA A 27 -15.22 31.98 35.65
C ALA A 27 -14.03 31.04 35.85
N THR A 28 -14.28 29.77 36.19
CA THR A 28 -13.24 28.75 36.31
C THR A 28 -12.52 28.50 34.99
N VAL A 29 -13.26 28.43 33.87
CA VAL A 29 -12.66 28.25 32.54
C VAL A 29 -11.78 29.45 32.17
N VAL A 30 -12.26 30.68 32.37
CA VAL A 30 -11.49 31.90 32.09
C VAL A 30 -10.22 31.97 32.95
N ASP A 31 -10.28 31.54 34.21
CA ASP A 31 -9.12 31.43 35.09
C ASP A 31 -8.07 30.46 34.54
N THR A 32 -8.49 29.28 34.06
CA THR A 32 -7.58 28.31 33.42
C THR A 32 -6.98 28.80 32.10
N LEU A 33 -7.60 29.76 31.41
CA LEU A 33 -7.05 30.36 30.18
C LEU A 33 -5.85 31.27 30.47
N SER A 34 -5.67 31.73 31.71
CA SER A 34 -4.54 32.56 32.15
C SER A 34 -3.20 31.80 32.17
N ASP A 35 -3.24 30.47 32.28
CA ASP A 35 -2.05 29.59 32.42
C ASP A 35 -1.25 29.36 31.11
N ALA A 36 -1.38 30.25 30.10
CA ALA A 36 -0.58 30.31 28.86
C ALA A 36 -0.62 29.09 27.91
N THR A 37 -1.60 28.20 28.02
CA THR A 37 -1.74 27.01 27.15
C THR A 37 -2.64 27.23 25.92
N HIS A 38 -3.27 28.40 25.80
CA HIS A 38 -4.28 28.71 24.80
C HIS A 38 -3.85 29.93 23.96
N THR A 39 -4.10 29.90 22.66
CA THR A 39 -4.02 31.11 21.82
C THR A 39 -5.33 31.87 21.97
N LEU A 40 -5.27 33.07 22.53
CA LEU A 40 -6.44 33.93 22.70
C LEU A 40 -6.50 34.94 21.57
N THR A 41 -7.68 35.11 20.99
CA THR A 41 -7.95 36.09 19.95
C THR A 41 -9.24 36.84 20.25
N ILE A 42 -9.24 38.14 20.01
CA ILE A 42 -10.40 39.01 20.15
C ILE A 42 -10.82 39.48 18.78
N THR A 43 -12.09 39.31 18.45
CA THR A 43 -12.67 39.82 17.20
C THR A 43 -13.59 41.00 17.53
N LEU A 44 -13.36 42.11 16.84
CA LEU A 44 -14.19 43.31 16.93
C LEU A 44 -15.23 43.30 15.79
N PRO A 45 -16.53 43.50 16.06
CA PRO A 45 -17.59 43.48 15.05
C PRO A 45 -17.37 44.48 13.91
N ALA A 46 -16.80 45.66 14.22
CA ALA A 46 -16.62 46.74 13.27
C ALA A 46 -15.55 46.46 12.19
N THR A 47 -14.52 45.68 12.50
CA THR A 47 -13.40 45.40 11.59
C THR A 47 -13.38 43.96 11.10
N SER A 48 -14.07 43.04 11.79
CA SER A 48 -14.00 41.59 11.57
C SER A 48 -12.56 41.03 11.58
N LEU A 49 -11.61 41.79 12.12
CA LEU A 49 -10.22 41.40 12.29
C LEU A 49 -10.02 40.79 13.68
N ALA A 50 -9.23 39.72 13.74
CA ALA A 50 -8.88 39.04 14.98
C ALA A 50 -7.52 39.54 15.48
N TYR A 51 -7.48 40.02 16.72
CA TYR A 51 -6.27 40.51 17.38
C TYR A 51 -5.81 39.50 18.43
N PRO A 52 -4.52 39.14 18.50
CA PRO A 52 -4.00 38.31 19.58
C PRO A 52 -4.21 38.99 20.94
N ALA A 53 -4.56 38.23 21.96
CA ALA A 53 -4.87 38.74 23.28
C ALA A 53 -4.19 37.95 24.40
N SER A 54 -4.10 38.55 25.58
CA SER A 54 -3.75 37.87 26.83
C SER A 54 -4.65 38.34 27.97
N ILE A 55 -4.83 37.50 28.99
CA ILE A 55 -5.61 37.88 30.19
C ILE A 55 -4.66 38.52 31.19
N ARG A 56 -4.97 39.74 31.64
CA ARG A 56 -4.17 40.51 32.60
C ARG A 56 -4.68 40.34 34.03
N GLN A 57 -6.00 40.35 34.21
CA GLN A 57 -6.63 40.33 35.54
C GLN A 57 -8.04 39.74 35.47
N ILE A 58 -8.38 38.96 36.49
CA ILE A 58 -9.67 38.27 36.63
C ILE A 58 -10.24 38.59 38.01
N GLU A 59 -11.38 39.28 38.07
CA GLU A 59 -12.13 39.55 39.31
C GLU A 59 -13.60 39.11 39.18
N PRO A 60 -13.90 37.80 39.36
CA PRO A 60 -15.25 37.26 39.15
C PRO A 60 -16.29 37.88 40.09
N GLU A 61 -15.92 38.14 41.35
CA GLU A 61 -16.78 38.76 42.38
C GLU A 61 -17.19 40.20 42.03
N ARG A 62 -16.44 40.87 41.16
CA ARG A 62 -16.70 42.23 40.69
C ARG A 62 -17.15 42.28 39.23
N ASN A 63 -17.39 41.12 38.62
CA ASN A 63 -17.79 40.97 37.23
C ASN A 63 -16.84 41.68 36.23
N LEU A 64 -15.54 41.68 36.54
CA LEU A 64 -14.51 42.43 35.80
C LEU A 64 -13.43 41.48 35.24
N LEU A 65 -13.17 41.61 33.94
CA LEU A 65 -12.12 40.92 33.20
C LEU A 65 -11.26 41.96 32.47
N THR A 66 -9.95 41.92 32.66
CA THR A 66 -9.00 42.80 31.96
C THR A 66 -8.18 41.99 30.96
N LEU A 67 -8.27 42.36 29.69
CA LEU A 67 -7.57 41.75 28.56
C LEU A 67 -6.53 42.71 28.00
N SER A 68 -5.43 42.20 27.46
CA SER A 68 -4.43 42.98 26.72
C SER A 68 -4.42 42.54 25.26
N LEU A 69 -4.69 43.46 24.33
CA LEU A 69 -4.57 43.22 22.89
C LEU A 69 -3.17 43.55 22.43
N LEU A 70 -2.59 42.62 21.68
CA LEU A 70 -1.30 42.76 21.00
C LEU A 70 -1.55 43.23 19.55
N ASP A 71 -0.59 43.96 18.98
CA ASP A 71 -0.63 44.47 17.60
C ASP A 71 -1.83 45.41 17.28
N ALA A 72 -2.39 46.04 18.31
CA ALA A 72 -3.55 46.94 18.23
C ALA A 72 -3.19 48.40 17.90
N GLN A 73 -2.08 48.68 17.20
CA GLN A 73 -1.57 50.04 16.99
C GLN A 73 -2.49 50.93 16.13
N ALA A 74 -3.24 50.32 15.22
CA ALA A 74 -4.18 51.01 14.33
C ALA A 74 -5.58 51.23 14.95
N LEU A 75 -5.83 50.73 16.17
CA LEU A 75 -7.12 50.85 16.85
C LEU A 75 -7.16 52.12 17.71
N ASP A 76 -8.23 52.89 17.59
CA ASP A 76 -8.48 54.05 18.45
C ASP A 76 -9.15 53.60 19.76
N ALA A 77 -8.52 53.89 20.91
CA ALA A 77 -9.00 53.46 22.22
C ALA A 77 -10.36 54.11 22.56
N ASP A 78 -10.51 55.39 22.21
CA ASP A 78 -11.71 56.17 22.51
C ASP A 78 -12.91 55.77 21.63
N ALA A 79 -12.65 55.09 20.50
CA ALA A 79 -13.67 54.59 19.58
C ALA A 79 -14.14 53.15 19.90
N LEU A 80 -13.47 52.47 20.84
CA LEU A 80 -13.77 51.10 21.26
C LEU A 80 -14.63 51.03 22.53
N ASP A 81 -14.75 52.14 23.25
CA ASP A 81 -15.65 52.25 24.40
C ASP A 81 -17.09 51.92 23.98
N LEU A 82 -17.75 51.05 24.75
CA LEU A 82 -19.13 50.59 24.50
C LEU A 82 -19.30 49.73 23.23
N THR A 83 -18.23 49.15 22.69
CA THR A 83 -18.34 48.13 21.62
C THR A 83 -18.42 46.71 22.19
N ASP A 84 -19.15 45.84 21.49
CA ASP A 84 -19.18 44.41 21.78
C ASP A 84 -17.90 43.75 21.28
N LEU A 85 -17.34 42.81 22.03
CA LEU A 85 -16.21 42.01 21.58
C LEU A 85 -16.48 40.51 21.71
N THR A 86 -15.93 39.71 20.79
CA THR A 86 -15.97 38.25 20.89
C THR A 86 -14.59 37.73 21.26
N LEU A 87 -14.49 37.02 22.39
CA LEU A 87 -13.29 36.31 22.79
C LEU A 87 -13.33 34.88 22.26
N CYS A 88 -12.24 34.47 21.62
CA CYS A 88 -12.01 33.11 21.16
C CYS A 88 -10.71 32.59 21.79
N ALA A 89 -10.78 31.43 22.43
CA ALA A 89 -9.61 30.72 22.95
C ALA A 89 -9.44 29.41 22.20
N GLU A 90 -8.24 29.18 21.67
CA GLU A 90 -7.95 28.02 20.83
C GLU A 90 -6.82 27.18 21.42
N THR A 91 -7.03 25.86 21.44
CA THR A 91 -5.98 24.87 21.67
C THR A 91 -5.86 23.93 20.47
N ILE A 92 -4.89 23.02 20.54
CA ILE A 92 -4.78 21.87 19.63
C ILE A 92 -6.06 20.99 19.68
N ARG A 93 -6.78 20.97 20.81
CA ARG A 93 -7.85 19.99 21.10
C ARG A 93 -9.26 20.55 21.00
N GLU A 94 -9.45 21.83 21.26
CA GLU A 94 -10.77 22.48 21.42
C GLU A 94 -10.72 23.94 20.99
N THR A 95 -11.86 24.44 20.51
CA THR A 95 -12.10 25.88 20.30
C THR A 95 -13.20 26.31 21.26
N LEU A 96 -12.88 27.27 22.10
CA LEU A 96 -13.77 27.91 23.06
C LEU A 96 -14.15 29.28 22.51
N GLN A 97 -15.44 29.51 22.32
CA GLN A 97 -15.98 30.77 21.84
C GLN A 97 -16.93 31.34 22.88
N PHE A 98 -16.61 32.53 23.38
CA PHE A 98 -17.46 33.24 24.31
C PHE A 98 -18.50 34.08 23.55
N ASP A 99 -19.60 34.44 24.21
CA ASP A 99 -20.55 35.40 23.66
C ASP A 99 -19.96 36.82 23.57
N THR A 100 -20.70 37.71 22.91
CA THR A 100 -20.34 39.12 22.87
C THR A 100 -20.51 39.72 24.26
N PHE A 101 -19.47 40.40 24.76
CA PHE A 101 -19.53 41.12 26.03
C PHE A 101 -19.03 42.56 25.88
N GLU A 102 -19.57 43.43 26.74
CA GLU A 102 -19.41 44.88 26.68
C GLU A 102 -18.06 45.34 27.23
N ILE A 103 -17.39 46.21 26.47
CA ILE A 103 -16.24 46.99 26.93
C ILE A 103 -16.72 48.10 27.86
N THR A 104 -16.14 48.17 29.06
CA THR A 104 -16.42 49.22 30.03
C THR A 104 -15.42 50.37 29.99
N ASP A 105 -14.17 50.10 29.60
CA ASP A 105 -13.09 51.09 29.53
C ASP A 105 -11.92 50.53 28.71
N CYS A 106 -11.35 51.33 27.82
CA CYS A 106 -10.15 50.99 27.05
C CYS A 106 -8.99 51.94 27.39
N GLN A 107 -7.85 51.41 27.81
CA GLN A 107 -6.65 52.20 28.10
C GLN A 107 -5.46 51.72 27.28
N ARG A 108 -4.78 52.63 26.61
CA ARG A 108 -3.56 52.31 25.86
C ARG A 108 -2.34 52.30 26.79
N ASP A 109 -1.65 51.16 26.81
CA ASP A 109 -0.43 50.91 27.60
C ASP A 109 0.72 50.58 26.63
N HIS A 110 1.48 51.61 26.25
CA HIS A 110 2.53 51.55 25.23
C HIS A 110 2.08 50.90 23.89
N ASP A 111 2.63 49.72 23.56
CA ASP A 111 2.36 48.97 22.33
C ASP A 111 1.13 48.06 22.43
N THR A 112 0.47 48.03 23.60
CA THR A 112 -0.69 47.17 23.87
C THR A 112 -1.93 48.00 24.25
N LEU A 113 -3.10 47.43 24.01
CA LEU A 113 -4.37 48.04 24.42
C LEU A 113 -5.00 47.20 25.53
N ALA A 114 -5.12 47.78 26.72
CA ALA A 114 -5.81 47.15 27.85
C ALA A 114 -7.31 47.40 27.74
N ILE A 115 -8.10 46.32 27.68
CA ILE A 115 -9.55 46.35 27.61
C ILE A 115 -10.12 45.85 28.93
N HIS A 116 -10.87 46.70 29.61
CA HIS A 116 -11.70 46.34 30.75
C HIS A 116 -13.09 45.99 30.23
N CYS A 117 -13.57 44.81 30.60
CA CYS A 117 -14.83 44.28 30.11
C CYS A 117 -15.57 43.47 31.17
N ARG A 118 -16.88 43.28 30.95
CA ARG A 118 -17.70 42.41 31.80
C ARG A 118 -17.41 40.95 31.51
N PHE A 119 -17.61 40.09 32.51
CA PHE A 119 -17.44 38.65 32.34
C PHE A 119 -18.44 38.08 31.32
N PRO A 120 -18.00 37.20 30.39
CA PRO A 120 -18.89 36.58 29.41
C PRO A 120 -19.96 35.73 30.10
N GLY A 121 -21.20 35.80 29.60
CA GLY A 121 -22.35 35.08 30.16
C GLY A 121 -22.55 33.70 29.56
N ARG A 122 -21.87 33.39 28.45
CA ARG A 122 -22.07 32.14 27.71
C ARG A 122 -20.78 31.66 27.06
N LEU A 123 -20.55 30.36 27.15
CA LEU A 123 -19.43 29.67 26.51
C LEU A 123 -19.96 28.61 25.55
N ARG A 124 -19.51 28.66 24.29
CA ARG A 124 -19.68 27.58 23.32
C ARG A 124 -18.34 26.86 23.18
N THR A 125 -18.32 25.57 23.49
CA THR A 125 -17.16 24.72 23.20
C THR A 125 -17.43 23.88 21.96
N SER A 126 -16.44 23.80 21.08
CA SER A 126 -16.42 22.88 19.95
C SER A 126 -15.17 22.01 20.04
N SER A 127 -15.36 20.69 20.02
CA SER A 127 -14.27 19.74 20.16
C SER A 127 -13.64 19.44 18.81
N LYS A 128 -12.32 19.66 18.69
CA LYS A 128 -11.54 19.15 17.55
C LYS A 128 -11.25 17.64 17.70
N ARG A 129 -11.64 17.00 18.81
CA ARG A 129 -11.28 15.60 19.14
C ARG A 129 -11.79 14.54 18.15
N ARG A 130 -12.83 14.82 17.35
CA ARG A 130 -13.24 13.88 16.28
C ARG A 130 -12.20 13.76 15.16
N SER A 131 -11.35 14.78 14.95
CA SER A 131 -10.34 14.82 13.89
C SER A 131 -8.90 14.59 14.38
N VAL A 132 -8.67 14.55 15.70
CA VAL A 132 -7.33 14.27 16.26
C VAL A 132 -6.95 12.82 15.96
N ARG A 133 -5.94 12.65 15.10
CA ARG A 133 -5.36 11.34 14.75
C ARG A 133 -4.21 11.04 15.69
N LEU A 134 -4.41 10.08 16.59
CA LEU A 134 -3.41 9.69 17.56
C LEU A 134 -2.42 8.69 16.95
N PRO A 135 -1.13 9.04 16.82
CA PRO A 135 -0.14 8.15 16.21
C PRO A 135 0.23 7.00 17.15
N PHE A 136 0.42 5.81 16.58
CA PHE A 136 1.03 4.68 17.28
C PHE A 136 2.55 4.83 17.20
N ILE A 137 3.15 5.32 18.30
CA ILE A 137 4.60 5.50 18.41
C ILE A 137 5.30 4.22 18.88
N ARG A 138 6.63 4.26 18.95
CA ARG A 138 7.46 3.08 19.23
C ARG A 138 7.06 2.39 20.54
N GLY A 139 6.70 1.11 20.44
CA GLY A 139 6.28 0.27 21.56
C GLY A 139 4.76 0.19 21.76
N MET A 140 3.97 0.99 21.05
CA MET A 140 2.52 0.83 20.94
C MET A 140 2.23 -0.14 19.79
N GLN A 141 1.53 -1.24 20.07
CA GLN A 141 1.12 -2.21 19.06
C GLN A 141 -0.30 -2.69 19.31
N ALA A 142 -1.05 -2.85 18.23
CA ALA A 142 -2.32 -3.56 18.21
C ALA A 142 -2.32 -4.47 16.98
N ARG A 143 -2.92 -5.66 17.09
CA ARG A 143 -3.12 -6.55 15.95
C ARG A 143 -4.35 -6.07 15.20
N VAL A 144 -4.20 -5.74 13.93
CA VAL A 144 -5.34 -5.39 13.06
C VAL A 144 -5.58 -6.51 12.07
N ARG A 145 -6.84 -6.89 11.91
CA ARG A 145 -7.33 -7.76 10.84
C ARG A 145 -8.39 -7.04 10.03
N VAL A 146 -8.30 -7.12 8.72
CA VAL A 146 -9.24 -6.48 7.79
C VAL A 146 -9.78 -7.52 6.83
N ARG A 147 -11.10 -7.70 6.78
CA ARG A 147 -11.75 -8.48 5.74
C ARG A 147 -12.18 -7.54 4.63
N VAL A 148 -11.71 -7.79 3.41
CA VAL A 148 -12.07 -6.99 2.23
C VAL A 148 -13.31 -7.58 1.56
N PHE A 149 -13.29 -8.87 1.24
CA PHE A 149 -14.43 -9.61 0.68
C PHE A 149 -14.95 -10.62 1.71
N ALA A 150 -16.27 -10.81 1.75
CA ALA A 150 -16.92 -11.63 2.79
C ALA A 150 -16.50 -13.11 2.75
N ASP A 151 -16.18 -13.63 1.58
CA ASP A 151 -15.75 -15.01 1.30
C ASP A 151 -14.23 -15.22 1.49
N GLN A 152 -13.47 -14.14 1.73
CA GLN A 152 -12.02 -14.19 1.88
C GLN A 152 -11.58 -14.11 3.35
N PRO A 153 -10.44 -14.73 3.70
CA PRO A 153 -9.87 -14.61 5.04
C PRO A 153 -9.45 -13.17 5.33
N ALA A 154 -9.52 -12.78 6.61
CA ALA A 154 -9.08 -11.45 7.02
C ALA A 154 -7.55 -11.31 6.90
N LEU A 155 -7.12 -10.19 6.33
CA LEU A 155 -5.72 -9.83 6.12
C LEU A 155 -5.14 -9.17 7.38
N GLU A 156 -3.90 -9.49 7.73
CA GLU A 156 -3.21 -8.78 8.81
C GLU A 156 -2.67 -7.41 8.35
N ALA A 157 -2.93 -6.39 9.16
CA ALA A 157 -2.49 -5.02 8.94
C ALA A 157 -1.84 -4.42 10.20
N ARG A 158 -1.10 -3.31 10.00
CA ARG A 158 -0.49 -2.53 11.09
C ARG A 158 -1.26 -1.23 11.27
N ILE A 159 -1.65 -0.89 12.49
CA ILE A 159 -2.24 0.43 12.76
C ILE A 159 -1.14 1.49 12.87
N ARG A 160 -1.36 2.65 12.25
CA ARG A 160 -0.47 3.82 12.31
C ARG A 160 -1.06 4.97 13.10
N ASN A 161 -2.36 5.18 12.98
CA ASN A 161 -3.07 6.10 13.85
C ASN A 161 -4.52 5.65 14.06
N LEU A 162 -5.13 6.17 15.12
CA LEU A 162 -6.54 5.97 15.47
C LEU A 162 -7.18 7.31 15.82
N SER A 163 -8.44 7.48 15.45
CA SER A 163 -9.30 8.62 15.80
C SER A 163 -10.72 8.13 16.03
N ALA A 164 -11.60 9.01 16.50
CA ALA A 164 -13.02 8.69 16.64
C ALA A 164 -13.74 8.45 15.30
N GLY A 165 -13.20 8.98 14.19
CA GLY A 165 -13.80 8.85 12.86
C GLY A 165 -13.16 7.79 11.96
N GLY A 166 -12.06 7.16 12.38
CA GLY A 166 -11.32 6.24 11.51
C GLY A 166 -9.91 5.94 11.95
N CYS A 167 -9.18 5.22 11.10
CA CYS A 167 -7.79 4.84 11.33
C CYS A 167 -6.96 4.87 10.03
N LEU A 168 -5.64 4.91 10.20
CA LEU A 168 -4.69 4.68 9.12
C LEU A 168 -4.01 3.33 9.34
N LEU A 169 -4.10 2.46 8.35
CA LEU A 169 -3.47 1.15 8.36
C LEU A 169 -2.29 1.10 7.38
N GLU A 170 -1.30 0.29 7.69
CA GLU A 170 -0.29 -0.18 6.76
C GLU A 170 -0.54 -1.65 6.44
N VAL A 171 -0.73 -1.92 5.14
CA VAL A 171 -1.00 -3.25 4.60
C VAL A 171 0.16 -3.63 3.67
N PRO A 172 0.66 -4.88 3.69
CA PRO A 172 1.67 -5.32 2.72
C PRO A 172 1.23 -5.06 1.27
N LEU A 173 2.12 -4.54 0.42
CA LEU A 173 1.79 -4.20 -0.98
C LEU A 173 1.22 -5.38 -1.77
N ARG A 174 1.61 -6.63 -1.48
CA ARG A 174 1.03 -7.80 -2.13
C ARG A 174 -0.49 -7.92 -2.01
N TYR A 175 -1.11 -7.28 -1.02
CA TYR A 175 -2.56 -7.25 -0.84
C TYR A 175 -3.21 -5.96 -1.34
N SER A 176 -2.43 -4.99 -1.84
CA SER A 176 -2.94 -3.66 -2.22
C SER A 176 -4.04 -3.72 -3.28
N ALA A 177 -3.98 -4.73 -4.17
CA ALA A 177 -4.95 -4.89 -5.23
C ALA A 177 -6.40 -5.12 -4.76
N ALA A 178 -6.60 -5.54 -3.51
CA ALA A 178 -7.92 -5.70 -2.94
C ALA A 178 -8.50 -4.38 -2.38
N PHE A 179 -7.67 -3.35 -2.16
CA PHE A 179 -8.12 -2.10 -1.53
C PHE A 179 -8.40 -1.03 -2.57
N ARG A 180 -9.68 -0.73 -2.80
CA ARG A 180 -10.12 0.29 -3.75
C ARG A 180 -10.72 1.49 -3.04
N LEU A 181 -10.60 2.66 -3.66
CA LEU A 181 -11.17 3.90 -3.12
C LEU A 181 -12.69 3.79 -3.02
N ASP A 182 -13.23 4.33 -1.93
CA ASP A 182 -14.65 4.41 -1.63
C ASP A 182 -15.41 3.09 -1.46
N GLU A 183 -14.73 1.95 -1.53
CA GLU A 183 -15.31 0.65 -1.18
C GLU A 183 -15.46 0.46 0.33
N TRP A 184 -16.49 -0.31 0.70
CA TRP A 184 -16.81 -0.67 2.07
C TRP A 184 -16.10 -1.95 2.48
N LEU A 185 -15.44 -1.90 3.62
CA LEU A 185 -14.85 -3.05 4.29
C LEU A 185 -15.87 -3.67 5.24
N PRO A 186 -16.25 -4.95 5.05
CA PRO A 186 -17.24 -5.61 5.89
C PRO A 186 -16.76 -5.84 7.32
N GLU A 187 -15.45 -5.91 7.57
CA GLU A 187 -14.93 -6.12 8.92
C GLU A 187 -13.52 -5.54 9.09
N ILE A 188 -13.35 -4.73 10.13
CA ILE A 188 -12.09 -4.20 10.62
C ILE A 188 -12.03 -4.52 12.11
N SER A 189 -11.11 -5.39 12.51
CA SER A 189 -10.93 -5.78 13.90
C SER A 189 -9.57 -5.31 14.42
N ILE A 190 -9.59 -4.49 15.47
CA ILE A 190 -8.41 -3.99 16.18
C ILE A 190 -8.37 -4.67 17.54
N THR A 191 -7.36 -5.51 17.77
CA THR A 191 -7.16 -6.20 19.06
C THR A 191 -5.93 -5.65 19.76
N PHE A 192 -6.13 -5.12 20.97
CA PHE A 192 -5.09 -4.58 21.83
C PHE A 192 -4.40 -5.67 22.67
N PRO A 193 -3.20 -5.42 23.21
CA PRO A 193 -2.42 -6.40 23.98
C PRO A 193 -3.15 -6.99 25.19
N ASN A 194 -4.01 -6.20 25.84
CA ASN A 194 -4.86 -6.64 26.94
C ASN A 194 -6.07 -7.50 26.51
N ARG A 195 -6.13 -7.91 25.24
CA ARG A 195 -7.19 -8.70 24.58
C ARG A 195 -8.51 -7.96 24.35
N GLN A 196 -8.61 -6.68 24.71
CA GLN A 196 -9.75 -5.87 24.30
C GLN A 196 -9.75 -5.70 22.78
N ASN A 197 -10.94 -5.75 22.18
CA ASN A 197 -11.11 -5.64 20.74
C ASN A 197 -12.15 -4.58 20.37
N LEU A 198 -11.95 -3.98 19.21
CA LEU A 198 -12.94 -3.18 18.49
C LEU A 198 -13.18 -3.88 17.16
N THR A 199 -14.43 -4.18 16.83
CA THR A 199 -14.79 -4.68 15.50
C THR A 199 -15.80 -3.73 14.89
N THR A 200 -15.56 -3.29 13.66
CA THR A 200 -16.42 -2.32 12.97
C THR A 200 -16.32 -2.47 11.45
N THR A 201 -17.20 -1.78 10.74
CA THR A 201 -17.10 -1.60 9.28
C THR A 201 -16.40 -0.27 8.99
N GLY A 202 -15.96 -0.09 7.75
CA GLY A 202 -15.43 1.21 7.36
C GLY A 202 -15.28 1.36 5.86
N ARG A 203 -15.23 2.61 5.41
CA ARG A 203 -15.05 2.96 4.01
C ARG A 203 -13.62 3.41 3.74
N ILE A 204 -13.03 2.88 2.68
CA ILE A 204 -11.68 3.26 2.24
C ILE A 204 -11.73 4.68 1.68
N ARG A 205 -10.88 5.59 2.19
CA ARG A 205 -10.85 7.00 1.77
C ARG A 205 -9.61 7.38 0.99
N HIS A 206 -8.49 6.70 1.23
CA HIS A 206 -7.27 6.87 0.45
C HIS A 206 -6.42 5.61 0.53
N VAL A 207 -5.77 5.26 -0.58
CA VAL A 207 -4.80 4.17 -0.66
C VAL A 207 -3.58 4.71 -1.39
N HIS A 208 -2.42 4.69 -0.74
CA HIS A 208 -1.17 5.13 -1.37
C HIS A 208 0.02 4.33 -0.87
N PRO A 209 1.13 4.27 -1.63
CA PRO A 209 2.37 3.66 -1.14
C PRO A 209 2.85 4.35 0.15
N ALA A 210 3.30 3.57 1.13
CA ALA A 210 3.87 4.08 2.38
C ALA A 210 5.38 4.37 2.19
N GLY A 211 5.69 5.48 1.51
CA GLY A 211 7.07 5.89 1.23
C GLY A 211 7.87 4.84 0.43
N ARG A 212 9.08 4.52 0.89
CA ARG A 212 9.94 3.46 0.30
C ARG A 212 9.74 2.08 0.95
N SER A 213 8.72 1.90 1.78
CA SER A 213 8.45 0.61 2.40
C SER A 213 7.72 -0.34 1.43
N HIS A 214 7.67 -1.64 1.75
CA HIS A 214 6.85 -2.62 1.02
C HIS A 214 5.39 -2.66 1.53
N PHE A 215 4.87 -1.52 2.01
CA PHE A 215 3.51 -1.38 2.52
C PHE A 215 2.74 -0.29 1.74
N ALA A 216 1.43 -0.46 1.64
CA ALA A 216 0.47 0.58 1.29
C ALA A 216 -0.14 1.16 2.58
N ALA A 217 -0.28 2.47 2.64
CA ALA A 217 -1.06 3.17 3.63
C ALA A 217 -2.52 3.24 3.15
N VAL A 218 -3.43 2.74 3.98
CA VAL A 218 -4.87 2.66 3.72
C VAL A 218 -5.59 3.45 4.80
N GLY A 219 -6.18 4.58 4.43
CA GLY A 219 -6.99 5.40 5.31
C GLY A 219 -8.44 4.94 5.29
N ILE A 220 -8.99 4.64 6.45
CA ILE A 220 -10.34 4.11 6.59
C ILE A 220 -11.16 5.03 7.49
N ALA A 221 -12.33 5.45 7.01
CA ALA A 221 -13.36 6.08 7.83
C ALA A 221 -14.27 5.01 8.39
N PHE A 222 -14.53 5.01 9.70
CA PHE A 222 -15.43 4.02 10.30
C PHE A 222 -16.87 4.25 9.86
N GLY A 223 -17.62 3.15 9.74
CA GLY A 223 -19.06 3.19 9.49
C GLY A 223 -19.85 3.61 10.71
N ASP A 224 -21.18 3.59 10.57
CA ASP A 224 -22.07 3.83 11.70
C ASP A 224 -21.88 2.74 12.77
N MET A 225 -21.78 3.19 14.02
CA MET A 225 -21.54 2.35 15.19
C MET A 225 -22.72 2.46 16.15
N ALA A 226 -23.00 1.38 16.89
CA ALA A 226 -23.91 1.46 18.01
C ALA A 226 -23.33 2.38 19.12
N THR A 227 -24.19 2.97 19.95
CA THR A 227 -23.76 3.88 21.04
C THR A 227 -22.72 3.24 21.97
N GLU A 228 -22.86 1.94 22.26
CA GLU A 228 -21.92 1.19 23.09
C GLU A 228 -20.54 1.05 22.42
N GLU A 229 -20.50 0.70 21.13
CA GLU A 229 -19.27 0.59 20.34
C GLU A 229 -18.58 1.94 20.18
N GLN A 230 -19.35 3.01 20.00
CA GLN A 230 -18.83 4.37 19.91
C GLN A 230 -18.21 4.82 21.24
N ALA A 231 -18.85 4.50 22.37
CA ALA A 231 -18.28 4.75 23.70
C ALA A 231 -16.98 3.94 23.91
N GLN A 232 -16.95 2.70 23.45
CA GLN A 232 -15.75 1.86 23.50
C GLN A 232 -14.61 2.40 22.62
N LEU A 233 -14.90 2.85 21.40
CA LEU A 233 -13.92 3.51 20.53
C LEU A 233 -13.34 4.76 21.21
N MET A 234 -14.20 5.60 21.80
CA MET A 234 -13.75 6.79 22.52
C MET A 234 -12.86 6.43 23.72
N HIS A 235 -13.18 5.36 24.45
CA HIS A 235 -12.31 4.84 25.50
C HIS A 235 -10.94 4.44 24.94
N PHE A 236 -10.89 3.68 23.84
CA PHE A 236 -9.63 3.29 23.21
C PHE A 236 -8.81 4.47 22.69
N VAL A 237 -9.44 5.47 22.07
CA VAL A 237 -8.79 6.71 21.63
C VAL A 237 -8.13 7.41 22.82
N ASN A 238 -8.84 7.59 23.93
CA ASN A 238 -8.29 8.22 25.13
C ASN A 238 -7.11 7.42 25.74
N GLU A 239 -7.20 6.09 25.71
CA GLU A 239 -6.14 5.20 26.20
C GLU A 239 -4.87 5.24 25.32
N VAL A 240 -5.06 5.29 24.00
CA VAL A 240 -3.98 5.48 23.02
C VAL A 240 -3.29 6.84 23.22
N GLU A 241 -4.05 7.91 23.44
CA GLU A 241 -3.51 9.24 23.72
C GLU A 241 -2.68 9.23 25.00
N ARG A 242 -3.22 8.63 26.07
CA ARG A 242 -2.53 8.51 27.35
C ARG A 242 -1.21 7.76 27.22
N GLU A 243 -1.20 6.64 26.52
CA GLU A 243 0.01 5.84 26.30
C GLU A 243 1.05 6.61 25.46
N ALA A 244 0.60 7.33 24.42
CA ALA A 244 1.47 8.14 23.59
C ALA A 244 2.13 9.26 24.41
N ALA A 245 1.36 9.99 25.22
CA ALA A 245 1.85 11.04 26.11
C ALA A 245 2.84 10.49 27.16
N TYR A 246 2.55 9.32 27.75
CA TYR A 246 3.45 8.63 28.68
C TYR A 246 4.80 8.31 28.03
N ARG A 247 4.79 7.76 26.82
CA ARG A 247 6.02 7.35 26.10
C ARG A 247 6.79 8.52 25.51
N ALA A 248 6.11 9.61 25.14
CA ALA A 248 6.74 10.84 24.67
C ALA A 248 7.34 11.68 25.83
N GLY A 249 6.97 11.37 27.08
CA GLY A 249 7.38 12.15 28.25
C GLY A 249 6.56 13.44 28.45
N GLU A 250 5.43 13.58 27.75
CA GLU A 250 4.63 14.81 27.67
C GLU A 250 3.54 14.93 28.75
N GLY A 251 3.50 14.04 29.76
CA GLY A 251 2.44 14.03 30.78
C GLY A 251 2.86 14.42 32.21
N GLY A 252 4.05 15.00 32.40
CA GLY A 252 4.56 15.38 33.72
C GLY A 252 4.72 14.20 34.69
N ARG A 253 4.78 14.48 36.00
CA ARG A 253 4.96 13.48 37.09
C ARG A 253 3.80 12.47 37.25
N MET A 254 2.71 12.59 36.48
CA MET A 254 1.49 11.76 36.60
C MET A 254 1.19 10.90 35.36
N ALA A 255 2.08 10.82 34.38
CA ALA A 255 1.88 9.93 33.24
C ALA A 255 2.09 8.47 33.66
N TRP A 256 1.03 7.68 33.66
CA TRP A 256 1.07 6.23 33.92
C TRP A 256 0.81 5.46 32.62
N PRO A 257 1.39 4.25 32.46
CA PRO A 257 1.15 3.42 31.28
C PRO A 257 -0.32 2.98 31.21
N SER A 258 -0.86 2.93 30.00
CA SER A 258 -2.21 2.48 29.72
C SER A 258 -2.34 0.96 29.92
N PRO A 259 -3.32 0.47 30.73
CA PRO A 259 -3.75 -0.92 30.73
C PRO A 259 -4.12 -1.50 29.36
N LEU A 260 -4.46 -0.67 28.37
CA LEU A 260 -4.72 -1.13 26.99
C LEU A 260 -3.49 -1.84 26.39
N PHE A 261 -2.30 -1.32 26.72
CA PHE A 261 -1.01 -1.83 26.23
C PHE A 261 -0.27 -2.70 27.26
N ALA A 262 -0.92 -3.04 28.37
CA ALA A 262 -0.44 -4.06 29.29
C ALA A 262 -0.62 -5.45 28.65
N SER A 263 0.41 -6.30 28.74
CA SER A 263 0.40 -7.65 28.18
C SER A 263 0.92 -8.63 29.23
N ASP A 264 0.13 -9.67 29.48
CA ASP A 264 0.54 -10.83 30.28
C ASP A 264 1.32 -11.87 29.45
N GLU A 265 1.38 -11.71 28.11
CA GLU A 265 2.10 -12.64 27.24
C GLU A 265 3.64 -12.51 27.37
N PRO A 266 4.36 -13.61 27.66
CA PRO A 266 5.82 -13.63 27.65
C PRO A 266 6.34 -13.27 26.26
N GLY A 267 7.06 -12.14 26.17
CA GLY A 267 7.72 -11.73 24.92
C GLY A 267 7.06 -10.57 24.16
N TYR A 268 5.97 -9.95 24.63
CA TYR A 268 5.41 -8.74 24.01
C TYR A 268 6.47 -7.63 23.83
N ARG A 269 7.28 -7.36 24.86
CA ARG A 269 8.41 -6.41 24.78
C ARG A 269 9.55 -6.87 23.86
N ARG A 270 9.77 -8.18 23.70
CA ARG A 270 10.78 -8.73 22.77
C ARG A 270 10.30 -8.66 21.32
N ASN A 271 9.06 -9.08 21.04
CA ASN A 271 8.43 -9.03 19.71
C ASN A 271 8.31 -7.60 19.17
N ALA A 272 8.09 -6.60 20.05
CA ALA A 272 8.13 -5.18 19.69
C ALA A 272 9.49 -4.72 19.15
N HIS A 273 10.59 -5.37 19.56
CA HIS A 273 11.94 -5.13 19.04
C HIS A 273 12.38 -6.11 17.95
N GLN A 274 11.74 -7.28 17.85
CA GLN A 274 12.13 -8.36 16.93
C GLN A 274 11.41 -8.31 15.58
N ARG A 275 10.19 -7.76 15.49
CA ARG A 275 9.40 -7.75 14.23
C ARG A 275 9.91 -6.79 13.14
N ASP A 276 10.84 -5.89 13.46
CA ASP A 276 11.60 -5.11 12.47
C ASP A 276 12.90 -5.81 12.01
N ARG A 277 13.22 -6.98 12.58
CA ARG A 277 14.26 -7.86 12.06
C ARG A 277 13.58 -8.97 11.25
N LYS A 278 13.46 -8.78 9.92
CA LYS A 278 13.25 -9.89 8.99
C LYS A 278 14.29 -10.99 9.32
N PRO A 279 13.94 -12.29 9.28
CA PRO A 279 14.95 -13.33 9.23
C PRO A 279 15.77 -13.08 7.97
N ARG A 280 17.03 -12.66 8.13
CA ARG A 280 17.97 -12.47 7.02
C ARG A 280 18.42 -13.85 6.54
N GLY A 281 17.59 -14.52 5.75
CA GLY A 281 18.12 -15.32 4.65
C GLY A 281 18.77 -14.32 3.70
N SER A 282 20.06 -14.47 3.42
CA SER A 282 20.87 -13.54 2.62
C SER A 282 20.23 -13.26 1.25
N THR A 283 19.41 -12.21 1.15
CA THR A 283 18.85 -11.77 -0.13
C THR A 283 20.01 -11.16 -0.91
N THR A 284 20.33 -11.73 -2.08
CA THR A 284 21.44 -11.21 -2.88
C THR A 284 21.12 -9.79 -3.37
N PRO A 285 22.13 -8.97 -3.71
CA PRO A 285 21.88 -7.65 -4.31
C PRO A 285 21.02 -7.73 -5.57
N MET A 286 21.13 -8.81 -6.36
CA MET A 286 20.30 -9.03 -7.55
C MET A 286 18.83 -9.23 -7.17
N VAL A 287 18.53 -10.15 -6.24
CA VAL A 287 17.16 -10.43 -5.79
C VAL A 287 16.54 -9.17 -5.17
N THR A 288 17.31 -8.44 -4.37
CA THR A 288 16.87 -7.15 -3.80
C THR A 288 16.51 -6.13 -4.90
N ALA A 289 17.32 -6.05 -5.95
CA ALA A 289 17.05 -5.15 -7.07
C ALA A 289 15.79 -5.56 -7.87
N VAL A 290 15.54 -6.86 -8.05
CA VAL A 290 14.30 -7.35 -8.69
C VAL A 290 13.07 -7.07 -7.83
N HIS A 291 13.15 -7.23 -6.50
CA HIS A 291 12.05 -6.85 -5.59
C HIS A 291 11.74 -5.35 -5.62
N GLU A 292 12.73 -4.49 -5.88
CA GLU A 292 12.46 -3.07 -6.07
C GLU A 292 11.64 -2.83 -7.34
N ILE A 293 11.89 -3.57 -8.44
CA ILE A 293 11.07 -3.51 -9.65
C ILE A 293 9.64 -3.98 -9.33
N ALA A 294 9.48 -5.10 -8.61
CA ALA A 294 8.19 -5.60 -8.16
C ALA A 294 7.42 -4.55 -7.33
N ARG A 295 8.12 -3.85 -6.42
CA ARG A 295 7.56 -2.76 -5.63
C ARG A 295 7.04 -1.62 -6.52
N GLN A 296 7.76 -1.25 -7.57
CA GLN A 296 7.30 -0.23 -8.52
C GLN A 296 6.08 -0.68 -9.33
N LEU A 297 5.94 -1.97 -9.63
CA LEU A 297 4.73 -2.50 -10.26
C LEU A 297 3.52 -2.39 -9.34
N HIS A 298 3.66 -2.67 -8.04
CA HIS A 298 2.60 -2.40 -7.04
C HIS A 298 2.21 -0.92 -7.00
N VAL A 299 3.17 -0.01 -7.03
CA VAL A 299 2.91 1.45 -7.06
C VAL A 299 2.14 1.85 -8.31
N THR A 300 2.53 1.30 -9.46
CA THR A 300 1.86 1.54 -10.75
C THR A 300 0.43 1.00 -10.73
N GLN A 301 0.25 -0.19 -10.19
CA GLN A 301 -1.03 -0.86 -10.03
C GLN A 301 -1.98 -0.06 -9.11
N LEU A 302 -1.47 0.49 -8.01
CA LEU A 302 -2.22 1.40 -7.12
C LEU A 302 -2.62 2.69 -7.82
N ALA A 303 -1.72 3.29 -8.62
CA ALA A 303 -2.04 4.49 -9.40
C ALA A 303 -3.22 4.21 -10.35
N LEU A 304 -3.17 3.09 -11.07
CA LEU A 304 -4.25 2.66 -11.97
C LEU A 304 -5.59 2.45 -11.25
N GLN A 305 -5.59 1.74 -10.12
CA GLN A 305 -6.82 1.52 -9.33
C GLN A 305 -7.46 2.84 -8.86
N ASN A 306 -6.62 3.82 -8.53
CA ASN A 306 -7.06 5.13 -8.06
C ASN A 306 -7.32 6.13 -9.21
N GLN A 307 -7.40 5.65 -10.45
CA GLN A 307 -7.58 6.46 -11.67
C GLN A 307 -6.56 7.61 -11.78
N GLN A 308 -5.36 7.39 -11.25
CA GLN A 308 -4.25 8.32 -11.34
C GLN A 308 -3.45 8.05 -12.61
N PRO A 309 -2.74 9.07 -13.15
CA PRO A 309 -1.84 8.88 -14.27
C PRO A 309 -0.80 7.81 -13.97
N ILE A 310 -0.53 6.96 -14.96
CA ILE A 310 0.51 5.94 -14.88
C ILE A 310 1.87 6.63 -14.69
N PRO A 311 2.67 6.27 -13.66
CA PRO A 311 3.96 6.91 -13.39
C PRO A 311 5.02 6.51 -14.43
N CYS A 312 4.99 7.17 -15.60
CA CYS A 312 5.86 6.86 -16.75
C CYS A 312 7.34 6.79 -16.39
N GLU A 313 7.84 7.76 -15.62
CA GLU A 313 9.25 7.81 -15.21
C GLU A 313 9.64 6.62 -14.31
N ALA A 314 8.74 6.17 -13.45
CA ALA A 314 8.97 4.98 -12.62
C ALA A 314 9.04 3.71 -13.48
N LEU A 315 8.14 3.56 -14.45
CA LEU A 315 8.16 2.43 -15.39
C LEU A 315 9.39 2.43 -16.30
N ARG A 316 9.78 3.59 -16.82
CA ARG A 316 11.03 3.77 -17.59
C ARG A 316 12.25 3.36 -16.76
N ARG A 317 12.32 3.80 -15.50
CA ARG A 317 13.38 3.41 -14.59
C ARG A 317 13.40 1.91 -14.30
N SER A 318 12.24 1.31 -14.02
CA SER A 318 12.10 -0.13 -13.82
C SER A 318 12.56 -0.93 -15.05
N THR A 319 12.17 -0.47 -16.24
CA THR A 319 12.58 -1.07 -17.53
C THR A 319 14.09 -1.01 -17.71
N THR A 320 14.67 0.18 -17.57
CA THR A 320 16.12 0.38 -17.67
C THR A 320 16.88 -0.45 -16.63
N GLN A 321 16.40 -0.49 -15.39
CA GLN A 321 16.99 -1.29 -14.32
C GLN A 321 16.94 -2.78 -14.65
N LEU A 322 15.82 -3.30 -15.13
CA LEU A 322 15.67 -4.69 -15.56
C LEU A 322 16.72 -5.05 -16.63
N LEU A 323 16.82 -4.24 -17.68
CA LEU A 323 17.78 -4.43 -18.78
C LEU A 323 19.23 -4.39 -18.28
N GLN A 324 19.56 -3.46 -17.40
CA GLN A 324 20.89 -3.35 -16.79
C GLN A 324 21.24 -4.56 -15.93
N LEU A 325 20.30 -5.08 -15.14
CA LEU A 325 20.51 -6.28 -14.31
C LEU A 325 20.75 -7.51 -15.18
N LEU A 326 19.95 -7.67 -16.25
CA LEU A 326 20.11 -8.73 -17.23
C LEU A 326 21.48 -8.67 -17.93
N GLN A 327 21.91 -7.48 -18.36
CA GLN A 327 23.23 -7.28 -18.98
C GLN A 327 24.39 -7.52 -18.02
N LYS A 328 24.24 -7.10 -16.76
CA LYS A 328 25.28 -7.23 -15.72
C LYS A 328 25.60 -8.69 -15.44
N ASN A 329 24.58 -9.52 -15.25
CA ASN A 329 24.75 -10.96 -15.13
C ASN A 329 23.44 -11.67 -15.46
N ARG A 330 23.35 -12.14 -16.71
CA ARG A 330 22.17 -12.83 -17.24
C ARG A 330 21.72 -13.98 -16.35
N GLN A 331 22.63 -14.86 -15.96
CA GLN A 331 22.28 -16.11 -15.28
C GLN A 331 21.74 -15.85 -13.87
N VAL A 332 22.40 -14.95 -13.13
CA VAL A 332 21.98 -14.55 -11.78
C VAL A 332 20.67 -13.75 -11.81
N PHE A 333 20.45 -12.93 -12.83
CA PHE A 333 19.18 -12.23 -13.04
C PHE A 333 18.02 -13.20 -13.29
N LEU A 334 18.20 -14.17 -14.21
CA LEU A 334 17.18 -15.19 -14.48
C LEU A 334 16.84 -16.01 -13.24
N TYR A 335 17.84 -16.36 -12.42
CA TYR A 335 17.59 -17.01 -11.13
C TYR A 335 16.83 -16.10 -10.15
N ALA A 336 17.17 -14.81 -10.10
CA ALA A 336 16.51 -13.85 -9.22
C ALA A 336 15.00 -13.70 -9.52
N LEU A 337 14.58 -13.84 -10.78
CA LEU A 337 13.15 -13.86 -11.16
C LEU A 337 12.38 -15.02 -10.52
N CYS A 338 13.04 -16.12 -10.19
CA CYS A 338 12.43 -17.27 -9.50
C CYS A 338 12.28 -17.05 -7.98
N CYS A 339 12.82 -15.95 -7.44
CA CYS A 339 12.91 -15.69 -6.01
C CYS A 339 11.79 -14.77 -5.49
N LEU A 340 10.70 -14.62 -6.27
CA LEU A 340 9.61 -13.67 -6.01
C LEU A 340 8.38 -14.33 -5.36
N GLN A 341 8.58 -15.41 -4.58
CA GLN A 341 7.49 -16.21 -3.99
C GLN A 341 6.58 -15.40 -3.06
N GLU A 342 7.07 -14.31 -2.45
CA GLU A 342 6.28 -13.42 -1.60
C GLU A 342 5.37 -12.46 -2.39
N GLU A 343 5.57 -12.32 -3.71
CA GLU A 343 4.81 -11.41 -4.57
C GLU A 343 3.57 -12.10 -5.17
N PRO A 344 2.50 -11.37 -5.52
CA PRO A 344 1.34 -11.93 -6.22
C PRO A 344 1.71 -12.57 -7.56
N GLN A 345 0.97 -13.60 -7.96
CA GLN A 345 1.25 -14.37 -9.19
C GLN A 345 1.35 -13.49 -10.44
N TRP A 346 0.50 -12.46 -10.57
CA TRP A 346 0.51 -11.55 -11.73
C TRP A 346 1.81 -10.72 -11.81
N ILE A 347 2.42 -10.35 -10.68
CA ILE A 347 3.72 -9.66 -10.64
C ILE A 347 4.84 -10.61 -11.01
N GLN A 348 4.85 -11.80 -10.40
CA GLN A 348 5.86 -12.80 -10.70
C GLN A 348 5.86 -13.10 -12.20
N HIS A 349 4.66 -13.30 -12.78
CA HIS A 349 4.47 -13.55 -14.20
C HIS A 349 4.91 -12.36 -15.07
N SER A 350 4.46 -11.14 -14.76
CA SER A 350 4.86 -9.93 -15.50
C SER A 350 6.38 -9.74 -15.53
N LEU A 351 7.06 -9.93 -14.39
CA LEU A 351 8.51 -9.82 -14.31
C LEU A 351 9.24 -10.94 -15.05
N THR A 352 8.77 -12.18 -14.95
CA THR A 352 9.40 -13.29 -15.68
C THR A 352 9.21 -13.17 -17.18
N VAL A 353 8.01 -12.82 -17.65
CA VAL A 353 7.73 -12.57 -19.08
C VAL A 353 8.58 -11.41 -19.58
N ALA A 354 8.62 -10.28 -18.88
CA ALA A 354 9.45 -9.14 -19.25
C ALA A 354 10.96 -9.48 -19.29
N GLY A 355 11.46 -10.23 -18.30
CA GLY A 355 12.85 -10.67 -18.24
C GLY A 355 13.24 -11.63 -19.36
N HIS A 356 12.38 -12.59 -19.68
CA HIS A 356 12.63 -13.55 -20.77
C HIS A 356 12.46 -12.91 -22.15
N LEU A 357 11.49 -12.00 -22.31
CA LEU A 357 11.30 -11.23 -23.53
C LEU A 357 12.53 -10.35 -23.80
N ALA A 358 13.05 -9.66 -22.78
CA ALA A 358 14.30 -8.92 -22.87
C ALA A 358 15.47 -9.81 -23.31
N ASP A 359 15.64 -10.96 -22.66
CA ASP A 359 16.76 -11.88 -22.94
C ASP A 359 16.71 -12.47 -24.35
N LEU A 360 15.53 -12.73 -24.88
CA LEU A 360 15.36 -13.25 -26.23
C LEU A 360 15.49 -12.14 -27.28
N MET A 361 14.84 -10.99 -27.11
CA MET A 361 14.92 -9.88 -28.06
C MET A 361 16.33 -9.30 -28.18
N MET A 362 17.08 -9.21 -27.08
CA MET A 362 18.48 -8.75 -27.14
C MET A 362 19.41 -9.72 -27.86
N ALA A 363 19.03 -10.99 -27.98
CA ALA A 363 19.78 -11.98 -28.75
C ALA A 363 19.44 -11.94 -30.25
N GLU A 364 18.41 -11.19 -30.66
CA GLU A 364 17.96 -11.03 -32.04
C GLU A 364 18.20 -9.57 -32.50
N PRO A 365 19.22 -9.29 -33.33
CA PRO A 365 19.61 -7.92 -33.71
C PRO A 365 18.47 -7.07 -34.29
N GLU A 366 17.55 -7.70 -35.02
CA GLU A 366 16.37 -7.07 -35.63
C GLU A 366 15.34 -6.53 -34.63
N HIS A 367 15.42 -6.94 -33.37
CA HIS A 367 14.47 -6.57 -32.31
C HIS A 367 15.12 -5.78 -31.17
N ALA A 368 16.45 -5.67 -31.15
CA ALA A 368 17.20 -5.07 -30.06
C ALA A 368 16.82 -3.60 -29.78
N GLU A 369 16.49 -2.82 -30.82
CA GLU A 369 16.12 -1.40 -30.66
C GLU A 369 14.76 -1.20 -29.97
N ARG A 370 13.83 -2.16 -30.12
CA ARG A 370 12.47 -2.09 -29.54
C ARG A 370 12.37 -2.75 -28.15
N VAL A 371 13.46 -3.30 -27.63
CA VAL A 371 13.43 -4.09 -26.39
C VAL A 371 12.92 -3.29 -25.18
N GLY A 372 13.27 -2.01 -25.07
CA GLY A 372 12.84 -1.17 -23.95
C GLY A 372 11.32 -1.03 -23.90
N GLU A 373 10.69 -0.74 -25.04
CA GLU A 373 9.24 -0.59 -25.12
C GLU A 373 8.53 -1.93 -24.92
N ALA A 374 9.04 -3.01 -25.52
CA ALA A 374 8.46 -4.34 -25.37
C ALA A 374 8.52 -4.85 -23.92
N VAL A 375 9.63 -4.60 -23.22
CA VAL A 375 9.78 -4.92 -21.78
C VAL A 375 8.79 -4.11 -20.96
N MET A 376 8.65 -2.81 -21.24
CA MET A 376 7.69 -1.96 -20.54
C MET A 376 6.25 -2.43 -20.73
N ALA A 377 5.88 -2.82 -21.95
CA ALA A 377 4.58 -3.41 -22.24
C ALA A 377 4.39 -4.77 -21.52
N ALA A 378 5.42 -5.62 -21.49
CA ALA A 378 5.39 -6.89 -20.77
C ALA A 378 5.32 -6.73 -19.24
N LEU A 379 5.85 -5.65 -18.67
CA LEU A 379 5.67 -5.34 -17.24
C LEU A 379 4.22 -4.95 -16.90
N LEU A 380 3.46 -4.47 -17.89
CA LEU A 380 2.08 -4.00 -17.74
C LEU A 380 1.02 -5.03 -18.14
N HIS A 381 1.33 -5.96 -19.05
CA HIS A 381 0.33 -6.77 -19.76
C HIS A 381 -0.69 -7.46 -18.85
N ASP A 382 -0.23 -7.97 -17.70
CA ASP A 382 -1.04 -8.75 -16.77
C ASP A 382 -1.59 -7.93 -15.60
N MET A 383 -1.24 -6.65 -15.51
CA MET A 383 -1.68 -5.74 -14.44
C MET A 383 -3.20 -5.52 -14.47
N GLY A 384 -3.83 -5.65 -15.63
CA GLY A 384 -5.28 -5.63 -15.77
C GLY A 384 -5.99 -6.70 -14.92
N LYS A 385 -5.33 -7.83 -14.58
CA LYS A 385 -5.92 -8.87 -13.73
C LYS A 385 -6.17 -8.35 -12.32
N ALA A 386 -5.26 -7.52 -11.78
CA ALA A 386 -5.42 -6.87 -10.49
C ALA A 386 -6.54 -5.81 -10.53
N LEU A 387 -6.78 -5.20 -11.69
CA LEU A 387 -7.88 -4.24 -11.90
C LEU A 387 -9.25 -4.92 -12.02
N LEU A 388 -9.32 -6.24 -12.17
CA LEU A 388 -10.57 -7.00 -12.19
C LEU A 388 -11.01 -7.52 -10.81
N ILE A 389 -10.18 -7.42 -9.78
CA ILE A 389 -10.51 -7.93 -8.44
C ILE A 389 -11.73 -7.21 -7.87
N SER A 390 -12.83 -7.93 -7.66
CA SER A 390 -14.16 -7.39 -7.34
C SER A 390 -15.00 -8.44 -6.59
N GLU A 391 -16.26 -8.19 -6.26
CA GLU A 391 -17.13 -9.20 -5.65
C GLU A 391 -17.31 -10.45 -6.53
N GLU A 392 -17.24 -10.30 -7.86
CA GLU A 392 -17.31 -11.42 -8.82
C GLU A 392 -16.00 -12.21 -8.90
N LEU A 393 -14.87 -11.56 -8.57
CA LEU A 393 -13.52 -12.13 -8.61
C LEU A 393 -12.72 -11.63 -7.40
N THR A 394 -12.99 -12.21 -6.24
CA THR A 394 -12.46 -11.74 -4.94
C THR A 394 -10.98 -12.05 -4.75
N THR A 395 -10.45 -13.01 -5.51
CA THR A 395 -9.03 -13.39 -5.47
C THR A 395 -8.55 -13.92 -6.83
N LEU A 396 -7.26 -13.69 -7.11
CA LEU A 396 -6.53 -14.32 -8.21
C LEU A 396 -5.83 -15.62 -7.78
N GLU A 397 -5.87 -15.93 -6.49
CA GLU A 397 -5.27 -17.12 -5.91
C GLU A 397 -6.29 -18.26 -5.81
N GLY A 398 -5.85 -19.49 -6.05
CA GLY A 398 -6.72 -20.66 -5.95
C GLY A 398 -7.56 -20.92 -7.21
N PRO A 399 -8.52 -21.86 -7.13
CA PRO A 399 -9.27 -22.32 -8.29
C PRO A 399 -10.34 -21.30 -8.67
N LEU A 400 -10.31 -20.87 -9.94
CA LEU A 400 -11.33 -20.01 -10.52
C LEU A 400 -12.46 -20.81 -11.15
N THR A 401 -13.70 -20.34 -11.01
CA THR A 401 -14.86 -20.89 -11.74
C THR A 401 -14.74 -20.63 -13.24
N ALA A 402 -15.53 -21.34 -14.05
CA ALA A 402 -15.55 -21.09 -15.50
C ALA A 402 -15.94 -19.64 -15.85
N GLN A 403 -16.90 -19.08 -15.12
CA GLN A 403 -17.33 -17.69 -15.29
C GLN A 403 -16.23 -16.71 -14.90
N GLN A 404 -15.56 -16.93 -13.77
CA GLN A 404 -14.40 -16.11 -13.35
C GLN A 404 -13.25 -16.18 -14.36
N LYS A 405 -12.99 -17.35 -14.97
CA LYS A 405 -11.99 -17.48 -16.03
C LYS A 405 -12.35 -16.68 -17.28
N VAL A 406 -13.62 -16.65 -17.67
CA VAL A 406 -14.10 -15.83 -18.80
C VAL A 406 -13.97 -14.35 -18.47
N TYR A 407 -14.41 -13.93 -17.28
CA TYR A 407 -14.28 -12.55 -16.80
C TYR A 407 -12.81 -12.09 -16.76
N LEU A 408 -11.91 -12.95 -16.26
CA LEU A 408 -10.48 -12.66 -16.18
C LEU A 408 -9.85 -12.39 -17.56
N LYS A 409 -10.39 -12.91 -18.67
CA LYS A 409 -9.87 -12.60 -20.02
C LYS A 409 -9.99 -11.11 -20.36
N GLY A 410 -10.95 -10.40 -19.76
CA GLY A 410 -11.13 -8.96 -19.93
C GLY A 410 -9.97 -8.10 -19.41
N HIS A 411 -8.97 -8.70 -18.73
CA HIS A 411 -7.80 -7.96 -18.26
C HIS A 411 -7.03 -7.27 -19.38
N VAL A 412 -7.05 -7.85 -20.58
CA VAL A 412 -6.38 -7.27 -21.76
C VAL A 412 -7.06 -5.97 -22.15
N GLU A 413 -8.39 -5.99 -22.29
CA GLU A 413 -9.19 -4.82 -22.66
C GLU A 413 -9.06 -3.73 -21.59
N VAL A 414 -9.21 -4.08 -20.30
CA VAL A 414 -9.02 -3.15 -19.17
C VAL A 414 -7.64 -2.49 -19.20
N MET A 415 -6.59 -3.25 -19.53
CA MET A 415 -5.23 -2.70 -19.61
C MET A 415 -5.05 -1.80 -20.85
N LEU A 416 -5.62 -2.17 -21.99
CA LEU A 416 -5.57 -1.34 -23.21
C LEU A 416 -6.33 -0.03 -23.02
N ASP A 417 -7.50 -0.06 -22.38
CA ASP A 417 -8.30 1.12 -22.06
C ASP A 417 -7.56 2.04 -21.08
N ALA A 418 -6.93 1.48 -20.04
CA ALA A 418 -6.08 2.23 -19.11
C ALA A 418 -4.88 2.90 -19.79
N LEU A 419 -4.45 2.39 -20.95
CA LEU A 419 -3.35 2.93 -21.76
C LEU A 419 -3.83 3.75 -22.96
N ALA A 420 -5.14 3.94 -23.16
CA ALA A 420 -5.67 4.58 -24.37
C ALA A 420 -5.15 6.01 -24.57
N SER A 421 -4.99 6.77 -23.47
CA SER A 421 -4.49 8.15 -23.49
C SER A 421 -2.96 8.26 -23.39
N VAL A 422 -2.24 7.13 -23.27
CA VAL A 422 -0.78 7.11 -23.13
C VAL A 422 -0.10 7.30 -24.49
N THR A 423 0.81 8.28 -24.55
CA THR A 423 1.62 8.59 -25.75
C THR A 423 3.09 8.18 -25.64
N TRP A 424 3.57 7.88 -24.43
CA TRP A 424 4.99 7.60 -24.17
C TRP A 424 5.41 6.14 -24.42
N LEU A 425 4.47 5.27 -24.79
CA LEU A 425 4.68 3.88 -25.18
C LEU A 425 4.06 3.69 -26.56
N ASP A 426 4.83 3.21 -27.54
CA ASP A 426 4.35 3.03 -28.92
C ASP A 426 3.04 2.21 -28.99
N ALA A 427 2.08 2.68 -29.78
CA ALA A 427 0.78 2.02 -29.91
C ALA A 427 0.89 0.64 -30.57
N GLY A 428 1.83 0.48 -31.50
CA GLY A 428 2.14 -0.81 -32.12
C GLY A 428 2.64 -1.81 -31.08
N ILE A 429 3.63 -1.44 -30.27
CA ILE A 429 4.14 -2.29 -29.18
C ILE A 429 3.05 -2.65 -28.18
N ARG A 430 2.19 -1.70 -27.77
CA ARG A 430 1.06 -2.00 -26.87
C ARG A 430 0.16 -3.07 -27.46
N HIS A 431 -0.18 -2.94 -28.74
CA HIS A 431 -1.01 -3.92 -29.42
C HIS A 431 -0.31 -5.28 -29.52
N GLU A 432 0.96 -5.32 -29.92
CA GLU A 432 1.74 -6.55 -30.09
C GLU A 432 1.94 -7.32 -28.77
N VAL A 433 2.25 -6.63 -27.67
CA VAL A 433 2.65 -7.26 -26.40
C VAL A 433 1.53 -7.34 -25.37
N ILE A 434 0.61 -6.36 -25.30
CA ILE A 434 -0.52 -6.41 -24.36
C ILE A 434 -1.73 -7.02 -25.06
N GLY A 435 -2.06 -6.50 -26.25
CA GLY A 435 -3.24 -6.94 -27.00
C GLY A 435 -3.13 -8.37 -27.54
N CYS A 436 -1.95 -8.78 -28.02
CA CYS A 436 -1.81 -10.02 -28.78
C CYS A 436 -1.10 -11.18 -28.03
N ILE A 437 -0.59 -10.98 -26.82
CA ILE A 437 0.18 -12.02 -26.11
C ILE A 437 -0.66 -13.27 -25.78
N ASN A 438 -1.97 -13.09 -25.63
CA ASN A 438 -2.94 -14.15 -25.40
C ASN A 438 -3.50 -14.74 -26.71
N GLU A 439 -3.11 -14.22 -27.87
CA GLU A 439 -3.56 -14.69 -29.18
C GLU A 439 -2.85 -15.98 -29.62
N ARG A 440 -3.47 -16.74 -30.52
CA ARG A 440 -2.94 -18.04 -31.00
C ARG A 440 -3.01 -18.07 -32.52
N LEU A 441 -2.03 -18.71 -33.16
CA LEU A 441 -1.91 -18.70 -34.62
C LEU A 441 -3.14 -19.25 -35.38
N ASP A 442 -3.96 -20.06 -34.72
CA ASP A 442 -5.21 -20.65 -35.24
C ASP A 442 -6.47 -19.84 -34.91
N GLY A 443 -6.35 -18.66 -34.30
CA GLY A 443 -7.48 -17.83 -33.88
C GLY A 443 -8.18 -18.31 -32.60
N THR A 444 -7.67 -19.35 -31.92
CA THR A 444 -8.26 -19.82 -30.63
C THR A 444 -7.90 -18.94 -29.42
N GLY A 445 -7.12 -17.88 -29.66
CA GLY A 445 -6.69 -16.92 -28.66
C GLY A 445 -7.75 -15.87 -28.30
N TYR A 446 -7.34 -14.86 -27.56
CA TYR A 446 -8.18 -13.73 -27.15
C TYR A 446 -7.32 -12.46 -26.98
N PRO A 447 -7.91 -11.25 -27.04
CA PRO A 447 -9.35 -10.94 -27.10
C PRO A 447 -9.97 -10.97 -28.51
N ALA A 448 -9.19 -10.73 -29.57
CA ALA A 448 -9.70 -10.53 -30.93
C ALA A 448 -9.78 -11.84 -31.75
N GLY A 449 -9.10 -12.91 -31.32
CA GLY A 449 -9.07 -14.17 -32.06
C GLY A 449 -8.23 -14.10 -33.33
N PHE A 450 -7.14 -13.33 -33.28
CA PHE A 450 -6.25 -13.12 -34.41
C PHE A 450 -5.60 -14.41 -34.89
N THR A 451 -5.37 -14.50 -36.19
CA THR A 451 -4.72 -15.64 -36.84
C THR A 451 -3.26 -15.33 -37.14
N ALA A 452 -2.51 -16.32 -37.63
CA ALA A 452 -1.10 -16.15 -37.96
C ALA A 452 -0.80 -14.93 -38.84
N GLY A 453 -1.66 -14.61 -39.82
CA GLY A 453 -1.46 -13.47 -40.72
C GLY A 453 -1.50 -12.11 -40.03
N ASP A 454 -2.21 -12.02 -38.91
CA ASP A 454 -2.44 -10.79 -38.16
C ASP A 454 -1.34 -10.52 -37.11
N LEU A 455 -0.61 -11.57 -36.72
CA LEU A 455 0.34 -11.53 -35.60
C LEU A 455 1.78 -11.28 -36.07
N THR A 456 2.36 -10.18 -35.61
CA THR A 456 3.75 -9.81 -35.88
C THR A 456 4.75 -10.75 -35.19
N PRO A 457 6.03 -10.80 -35.63
CA PRO A 457 7.04 -11.64 -34.98
C PRO A 457 7.16 -11.38 -33.47
N VAL A 458 7.05 -10.12 -33.02
CA VAL A 458 7.10 -9.76 -31.59
C VAL A 458 5.90 -10.32 -30.83
N ALA A 459 4.68 -10.20 -31.38
CA ALA A 459 3.48 -10.77 -30.76
C ALA A 459 3.58 -12.29 -30.61
N ARG A 460 4.04 -12.99 -31.65
CA ARG A 460 4.25 -14.44 -31.63
C ARG A 460 5.32 -14.86 -30.61
N MET A 461 6.40 -14.10 -30.51
CA MET A 461 7.45 -14.31 -29.50
C MET A 461 6.89 -14.18 -28.09
N ALA A 462 6.21 -13.06 -27.81
CA ALA A 462 5.61 -12.78 -26.51
C ALA A 462 4.61 -13.88 -26.12
N ALA A 463 3.75 -14.32 -27.04
CA ALA A 463 2.77 -15.38 -26.79
C ALA A 463 3.40 -16.74 -26.44
N VAL A 464 4.55 -17.07 -27.04
CA VAL A 464 5.32 -18.27 -26.67
C VAL A 464 5.90 -18.15 -25.27
N ILE A 465 6.49 -16.99 -24.92
CA ILE A 465 7.09 -16.74 -23.60
C ILE A 465 6.01 -16.77 -22.50
N ASP A 466 4.89 -16.07 -22.71
CA ASP A 466 3.72 -16.08 -21.83
C ASP A 466 3.24 -17.51 -21.57
N ALA A 467 2.98 -18.28 -22.63
CA ALA A 467 2.47 -19.63 -22.50
C ALA A 467 3.43 -20.56 -21.74
N ILE A 468 4.74 -20.45 -21.99
CA ILE A 468 5.75 -21.24 -21.27
C ILE A 468 5.75 -20.88 -19.78
N ASP A 469 5.80 -19.59 -19.44
CA ASP A 469 5.82 -19.15 -18.04
C ASP A 469 4.52 -19.51 -17.32
N ALA A 470 3.38 -19.23 -17.95
CA ALA A 470 2.07 -19.59 -17.46
C ALA A 470 1.97 -21.08 -17.12
N MET A 471 2.40 -21.97 -18.03
CA MET A 471 2.37 -23.43 -17.83
C MET A 471 3.24 -23.89 -16.65
N ARG A 472 4.38 -23.22 -16.43
CA ARG A 472 5.32 -23.55 -15.36
C ARG A 472 4.91 -23.02 -13.98
N ARG A 473 3.82 -22.27 -13.89
CA ARG A 473 3.24 -21.83 -12.61
C ARG A 473 2.10 -22.73 -12.17
N PRO A 474 1.99 -23.03 -10.87
CA PRO A 474 0.81 -23.68 -10.33
C PRO A 474 -0.39 -22.74 -10.44
N ARG A 475 -1.55 -23.29 -10.76
CA ARG A 475 -2.85 -22.60 -10.72
C ARG A 475 -3.78 -23.43 -9.84
N GLY A 476 -4.81 -22.83 -9.26
CA GLY A 476 -5.69 -23.60 -8.36
C GLY A 476 -6.41 -24.79 -9.03
N ASP A 477 -6.46 -24.82 -10.37
CA ASP A 477 -7.03 -25.91 -11.16
C ASP A 477 -6.00 -26.88 -11.77
N ARG A 478 -4.69 -26.59 -11.69
CA ARG A 478 -3.65 -27.47 -12.24
C ARG A 478 -2.28 -27.29 -11.60
N GLN A 479 -1.52 -28.38 -11.54
CA GLN A 479 -0.12 -28.34 -11.14
C GLN A 479 0.75 -27.61 -12.19
N ALA A 480 1.91 -27.13 -11.74
CA ALA A 480 2.94 -26.59 -12.61
C ALA A 480 3.52 -27.69 -13.51
N CYS A 481 3.72 -27.38 -14.78
CA CYS A 481 4.48 -28.25 -15.68
C CYS A 481 5.98 -27.98 -15.55
N THR A 482 6.79 -29.00 -15.78
CA THR A 482 8.23 -28.84 -16.00
C THR A 482 8.49 -28.08 -17.30
N ALA A 483 9.67 -27.47 -17.44
CA ALA A 483 10.03 -26.74 -18.65
C ALA A 483 9.96 -27.63 -19.91
N ILE A 484 10.44 -28.88 -19.82
CA ILE A 484 10.40 -29.84 -20.93
C ILE A 484 8.96 -30.18 -21.33
N GLU A 485 8.04 -30.31 -20.37
CA GLU A 485 6.62 -30.55 -20.67
C GLU A 485 5.98 -29.35 -21.38
N ALA A 486 6.27 -28.13 -20.92
CA ALA A 486 5.82 -26.90 -21.59
C ALA A 486 6.38 -26.82 -23.02
N TYR A 487 7.68 -27.06 -23.21
CA TYR A 487 8.31 -27.05 -24.52
C TYR A 487 7.68 -28.07 -25.47
N ARG A 488 7.48 -29.31 -25.02
CA ARG A 488 6.81 -30.36 -25.81
C ARG A 488 5.39 -29.98 -26.15
N PHE A 489 4.66 -29.37 -25.20
CA PHE A 489 3.28 -28.94 -25.42
C PHE A 489 3.17 -27.91 -26.55
N LEU A 490 4.03 -26.89 -26.54
CA LEU A 490 4.02 -25.83 -27.55
C LEU A 490 4.56 -26.35 -28.89
N TYR A 491 5.68 -27.07 -28.88
CA TYR A 491 6.33 -27.58 -30.09
C TYR A 491 5.42 -28.52 -30.90
N ASN A 492 4.61 -29.33 -30.22
CA ASN A 492 3.66 -30.26 -30.84
C ASN A 492 2.33 -29.60 -31.24
N ARG A 493 2.19 -28.28 -31.10
CA ARG A 493 0.99 -27.51 -31.51
C ARG A 493 1.37 -26.32 -32.41
N PRO A 494 2.00 -26.58 -33.58
CA PRO A 494 2.43 -25.52 -34.48
C PRO A 494 1.27 -24.70 -35.08
N ALA A 495 0.04 -25.24 -35.05
CA ALA A 495 -1.16 -24.49 -35.41
C ALA A 495 -1.48 -23.36 -34.41
N ARG A 496 -1.04 -23.47 -33.15
CA ARG A 496 -1.33 -22.49 -32.08
C ARG A 496 -0.14 -21.60 -31.75
N PHE A 497 1.06 -22.14 -31.83
CA PHE A 497 2.29 -21.49 -31.39
C PHE A 497 3.35 -21.50 -32.49
N ASP A 498 4.10 -20.41 -32.60
CA ASP A 498 5.15 -20.29 -33.59
C ASP A 498 6.33 -21.21 -33.24
N LYS A 499 6.50 -22.26 -34.05
CA LYS A 499 7.52 -23.29 -33.84
C LYS A 499 8.94 -22.73 -33.89
N TRP A 500 9.17 -21.69 -34.69
CA TRP A 500 10.48 -21.05 -34.78
C TRP A 500 10.82 -20.37 -33.46
N TRP A 501 9.90 -19.57 -32.89
CA TRP A 501 10.10 -18.93 -31.59
C TRP A 501 10.23 -19.93 -30.44
N VAL A 502 9.47 -21.03 -30.44
CA VAL A 502 9.65 -22.12 -29.46
C VAL A 502 11.06 -22.68 -29.54
N THR A 503 11.58 -22.91 -30.75
CA THR A 503 12.93 -23.45 -30.96
C THR A 503 14.00 -22.47 -30.49
N ARG A 504 13.86 -21.17 -30.81
CA ARG A 504 14.77 -20.11 -30.36
C ARG A 504 14.79 -19.98 -28.84
N TYR A 505 13.63 -20.03 -28.20
CA TYR A 505 13.52 -20.01 -26.74
C TYR A 505 14.27 -21.19 -26.10
N ILE A 506 14.09 -22.41 -26.63
CA ILE A 506 14.79 -23.61 -26.12
C ILE A 506 16.29 -23.51 -26.33
N GLN A 507 16.76 -23.03 -27.48
CA GLN A 507 18.18 -22.82 -27.74
C GLN A 507 18.80 -21.79 -26.77
N ARG A 508 18.03 -20.76 -26.40
CA ARG A 508 18.48 -19.69 -25.50
C ARG A 508 18.48 -20.08 -24.02
N HIS A 509 17.49 -20.87 -23.58
CA HIS A 509 17.29 -21.21 -22.17
C HIS A 509 17.66 -22.65 -21.79
N GLY A 510 17.93 -23.51 -22.78
CA GLY A 510 18.25 -24.92 -22.56
C GLY A 510 17.04 -25.77 -22.11
N PHE A 511 17.27 -27.08 -22.01
CA PHE A 511 16.26 -28.04 -21.52
C PHE A 511 16.10 -28.03 -20.01
N TYR A 512 17.10 -27.51 -19.29
CA TYR A 512 17.12 -27.37 -17.83
C TYR A 512 17.25 -25.90 -17.45
N PRO A 513 16.28 -25.03 -17.79
CA PRO A 513 16.45 -23.59 -17.63
C PRO A 513 16.71 -23.23 -16.17
N ILE A 514 17.44 -22.14 -15.97
CA ILE A 514 17.79 -21.59 -14.65
C ILE A 514 16.53 -21.47 -13.78
N GLY A 515 16.69 -21.81 -12.49
CA GLY A 515 15.60 -21.87 -11.53
C GLY A 515 14.73 -23.14 -11.60
N SER A 516 15.05 -24.09 -12.49
CA SER A 516 14.38 -25.39 -12.50
C SER A 516 14.96 -26.34 -11.45
N LEU A 517 14.10 -27.19 -10.90
CA LEU A 517 14.50 -28.28 -9.99
C LEU A 517 14.89 -29.50 -10.82
N VAL A 518 16.09 -30.02 -10.59
CA VAL A 518 16.58 -31.25 -11.21
C VAL A 518 16.77 -32.36 -10.20
N LYS A 519 16.60 -33.61 -10.64
CA LYS A 519 16.77 -34.82 -9.85
C LYS A 519 17.97 -35.63 -10.34
N PHE A 520 18.75 -36.13 -9.40
CA PHE A 520 19.86 -37.05 -9.65
C PHE A 520 19.57 -38.46 -9.16
N SER A 521 20.25 -39.45 -9.75
CA SER A 521 19.99 -40.88 -9.53
C SER A 521 20.28 -41.37 -8.11
N ARG A 522 21.03 -40.62 -7.29
CA ARG A 522 21.22 -40.92 -5.86
C ARG A 522 20.20 -40.21 -4.94
N GLY A 523 19.11 -39.69 -5.51
CA GLY A 523 18.02 -39.05 -4.76
C GLY A 523 18.25 -37.59 -4.39
N PHE A 524 19.31 -36.95 -4.90
CA PHE A 524 19.53 -35.52 -4.68
C PHE A 524 18.62 -34.67 -5.59
N LEU A 525 18.07 -33.61 -5.03
CA LEU A 525 17.35 -32.56 -5.73
C LEU A 525 18.14 -31.26 -5.64
N ALA A 526 18.26 -30.57 -6.77
CA ALA A 526 19.03 -29.34 -6.85
C ALA A 526 18.39 -28.30 -7.77
N TRP A 527 18.51 -27.03 -7.41
CA TRP A 527 18.11 -25.91 -8.25
C TRP A 527 19.22 -25.57 -9.24
N VAL A 528 18.88 -25.38 -10.51
CA VAL A 528 19.84 -24.92 -11.53
C VAL A 528 20.13 -23.43 -11.34
N LEU A 529 21.39 -23.08 -11.06
CA LEU A 529 21.83 -21.70 -10.88
C LEU A 529 22.47 -21.12 -12.16
N GLU A 530 23.28 -21.93 -12.84
CA GLU A 530 24.02 -21.53 -14.05
C GLU A 530 24.03 -22.67 -15.07
N LEU A 531 24.09 -22.29 -16.34
CA LEU A 531 24.18 -23.12 -17.53
C LEU A 531 25.51 -22.89 -18.26
N ASP A 532 25.96 -23.93 -18.94
CA ASP A 532 27.06 -23.87 -19.90
C ASP A 532 26.60 -23.31 -21.27
N GLN A 533 27.55 -23.20 -22.20
CA GLN A 533 27.30 -22.75 -23.57
C GLN A 533 26.37 -23.67 -24.39
N HIS A 534 26.13 -24.90 -23.92
CA HIS A 534 25.26 -25.89 -24.55
C HIS A 534 23.89 -25.99 -23.85
N GLY A 535 23.61 -25.13 -22.86
CA GLY A 535 22.36 -25.13 -22.10
C GLY A 535 22.22 -26.27 -21.10
N GLN A 536 23.34 -26.87 -20.66
CA GLN A 536 23.39 -27.87 -19.59
C GLN A 536 23.70 -27.23 -18.23
N PRO A 537 23.21 -27.78 -17.12
CA PRO A 537 23.55 -27.28 -15.78
C PRO A 537 25.06 -27.30 -15.53
N GLU A 538 25.62 -26.13 -15.22
CA GLU A 538 27.04 -25.92 -14.89
C GLU A 538 27.22 -25.72 -13.38
N ARG A 539 26.24 -25.07 -12.74
CA ARG A 539 26.21 -24.83 -11.30
C ARG A 539 24.82 -25.05 -10.74
N ILE A 540 24.74 -25.76 -9.62
CA ILE A 540 23.48 -26.13 -8.97
C ILE A 540 23.54 -25.88 -7.47
N ARG A 541 22.39 -25.72 -6.84
CA ARG A 541 22.25 -25.69 -5.37
C ARG A 541 21.47 -26.90 -4.89
N VAL A 542 22.13 -27.82 -4.21
CA VAL A 542 21.54 -29.04 -3.66
C VAL A 542 20.74 -28.69 -2.42
N VAL A 543 19.46 -29.05 -2.40
CA VAL A 543 18.52 -28.65 -1.34
C VAL A 543 17.91 -29.82 -0.58
N LEU A 544 17.83 -31.00 -1.19
CA LEU A 544 17.20 -32.16 -0.57
C LEU A 544 17.85 -33.45 -1.06
N ASN A 545 18.03 -34.41 -0.15
CA ASN A 545 18.30 -35.80 -0.51
C ASN A 545 17.14 -36.69 -0.05
N THR A 546 16.38 -37.23 -1.00
CA THR A 546 15.23 -38.10 -0.72
C THR A 546 15.62 -39.52 -0.30
N ALA A 547 16.83 -39.97 -0.65
CA ALA A 547 17.33 -41.31 -0.31
C ALA A 547 17.87 -41.42 1.13
N ARG A 548 18.28 -40.29 1.73
CA ARG A 548 18.79 -40.22 3.12
C ARG A 548 17.81 -39.48 4.04
N ASN A 549 16.64 -40.08 4.28
CA ASN A 549 15.64 -39.56 5.22
C ASN A 549 15.25 -38.08 5.01
N ARG A 550 15.16 -37.63 3.73
CA ARG A 550 14.82 -36.24 3.37
C ARG A 550 15.74 -35.19 4.01
N MET A 551 17.04 -35.46 4.09
CA MET A 551 18.02 -34.52 4.61
C MET A 551 18.04 -33.23 3.76
N THR A 552 17.76 -32.09 4.40
CA THR A 552 17.84 -30.75 3.80
C THR A 552 19.29 -30.29 3.70
N MET A 553 19.63 -29.62 2.61
CA MET A 553 20.98 -29.14 2.29
C MET A 553 20.92 -27.70 1.75
N ASP A 554 22.05 -27.01 1.66
CA ASP A 554 22.16 -25.70 1.00
C ASP A 554 23.54 -25.55 0.32
N ASP A 555 24.03 -26.64 -0.28
CA ASP A 555 25.36 -26.72 -0.86
C ASP A 555 25.31 -26.31 -2.34
N VAL A 556 26.17 -25.36 -2.72
CA VAL A 556 26.33 -24.95 -4.11
C VAL A 556 27.49 -25.73 -4.74
N LEU A 557 27.18 -26.51 -5.77
CA LEU A 557 28.13 -27.39 -6.45
C LEU A 557 28.35 -26.96 -7.90
N GLY A 558 29.60 -27.09 -8.36
CA GLY A 558 29.96 -26.96 -9.77
C GLY A 558 29.90 -28.31 -10.48
N ARG A 559 29.97 -28.28 -11.81
CA ARG A 559 29.84 -29.47 -12.66
C ARG A 559 30.81 -30.61 -12.33
N VAL A 560 32.02 -30.28 -11.88
CA VAL A 560 33.03 -31.27 -11.46
C VAL A 560 32.58 -32.14 -10.29
N ASP A 561 31.66 -31.65 -9.46
CA ASP A 561 31.17 -32.34 -8.27
C ASP A 561 29.91 -33.17 -8.54
N PHE A 562 29.31 -33.07 -9.74
CA PHE A 562 28.02 -33.75 -10.04
C PHE A 562 28.14 -35.27 -9.99
N ALA A 563 29.33 -35.82 -10.27
CA ALA A 563 29.59 -37.26 -10.17
C ALA A 563 29.24 -37.81 -8.77
N GLN A 564 29.34 -36.98 -7.72
CA GLN A 564 28.99 -37.35 -6.35
C GLN A 564 27.46 -37.53 -6.17
N LEU A 565 26.65 -36.81 -6.96
CA LEU A 565 25.19 -36.85 -6.94
C LEU A 565 24.61 -37.99 -7.80
N GLY A 566 25.38 -38.52 -8.75
CA GLY A 566 24.95 -39.56 -9.69
C GLY A 566 24.58 -38.99 -11.07
N ARG A 567 23.80 -39.75 -11.86
CA ARG A 567 23.36 -39.31 -13.19
C ARG A 567 22.21 -38.31 -13.03
N LEU A 568 22.21 -37.23 -13.80
CA LEU A 568 21.05 -36.35 -13.96
C LEU A 568 19.90 -37.16 -14.59
N GLU A 569 18.79 -37.32 -13.87
CA GLU A 569 17.62 -38.09 -14.31
C GLU A 569 16.65 -37.22 -15.12
N GLY A 570 16.51 -35.95 -14.74
CA GLY A 570 15.58 -35.03 -15.40
C GLY A 570 15.11 -33.90 -14.49
N LEU A 571 14.09 -33.19 -14.97
CA LEU A 571 13.37 -32.16 -14.20
C LEU A 571 12.41 -32.79 -13.19
N ALA A 572 12.25 -32.12 -12.05
CA ALA A 572 11.32 -32.47 -11.00
C ALA A 572 10.34 -31.32 -10.76
N GLN A 573 9.13 -31.64 -10.29
CA GLN A 573 8.15 -30.65 -9.87
C GLN A 573 8.40 -30.27 -8.40
N PRO A 574 8.68 -29.00 -8.09
CA PRO A 574 9.00 -28.57 -6.72
C PRO A 574 7.90 -28.85 -5.70
N GLU A 575 6.63 -28.73 -6.12
CA GLU A 575 5.46 -28.89 -5.26
C GLU A 575 5.34 -30.31 -4.69
N GLN A 576 5.78 -31.33 -5.44
CA GLN A 576 5.81 -32.72 -4.98
C GLN A 576 6.73 -32.95 -3.78
N TYR A 577 7.68 -32.04 -3.57
CA TYR A 577 8.67 -32.11 -2.50
C TYR A 577 8.47 -31.03 -1.43
N GLY A 578 7.49 -30.14 -1.59
CA GLY A 578 7.30 -28.97 -0.72
C GLY A 578 8.49 -27.99 -0.81
N LEU A 579 9.12 -27.91 -1.98
CA LEU A 579 10.30 -27.08 -2.20
C LEU A 579 9.93 -25.81 -2.97
N SER A 580 10.63 -24.73 -2.63
CA SER A 580 10.63 -23.45 -3.35
C SER A 580 12.09 -23.13 -3.73
N PRO A 581 12.33 -22.40 -4.84
CA PRO A 581 13.66 -21.89 -5.19
C PRO A 581 14.25 -20.97 -4.11
N TYR A 582 13.45 -20.52 -3.14
CA TYR A 582 13.88 -19.77 -1.96
C TYR A 582 13.13 -20.18 -0.71
#